data_AF-A0A8X6F2T6-F1
#
_entry.id   AF-A0A8X6F2T6-F1
#
_cell.length_a   1.000
_cell.length_b   1.000
_cell.length_c   1.000
_cell.angle_alpha   90.00
_cell.angle_beta   90.00
_cell.angle_gamma   90.00
#
_symmetry.space_group_name_H-M   'P 1'
#
loop_
_entity.id
_entity.type
_entity.pdbx_description
1 polymer ?
#
loop_
_entity_poly.entity_id
_entity_poly.type
_entity_poly.pdbx_seq_one_letter_code
_entity_poly.pdbx_strand_id
1 'polypeptide(L)'
;MQNLSLSTEQRVITFASVSRFLIQKGLGTTVGSVKAVSKMRSGTLLVEVNTTKKAEQLLSRQILFSIPVTISPHAILNIPRGVISESDLYDDDEPEQEILNGLREQKSL
;
A
#
# COMPACT_ATOMS: atom_id res chain seq x y z
N MET A 1 -1.68 8.02 -2.47
CA MET A 1 -1.77 6.64 -3.00
C MET A 1 -1.92 5.69 -1.82
N GLN A 2 -2.80 4.70 -1.89
CA GLN A 2 -3.03 3.74 -0.80
C GLN A 2 -3.14 2.31 -1.35
N ASN A 3 -2.59 1.35 -0.61
CA ASN A 3 -2.62 -0.07 -0.91
C ASN A 3 -3.61 -0.78 0.01
N LEU A 4 -4.50 -1.57 -0.57
CA LEU A 4 -5.52 -2.35 0.14
C LEU A 4 -5.36 -3.84 -0.16
N SER A 5 -5.55 -4.65 0.88
CA SER A 5 -5.64 -6.10 0.80
C SER A 5 -7.11 -6.51 0.83
N LEU A 6 -7.53 -7.31 -0.14
CA LEU A 6 -8.89 -7.86 -0.20
C LEU A 6 -8.81 -9.38 -0.12
N SER A 7 -9.58 -9.94 0.80
CA SER A 7 -9.71 -11.38 1.01
C SER A 7 -11.18 -11.77 0.93
N THR A 8 -11.46 -12.97 0.46
CA THR A 8 -12.81 -13.55 0.53
C THR A 8 -13.09 -14.04 1.95
N GLU A 9 -14.32 -13.94 2.42
CA GLU A 9 -14.71 -14.50 3.72
C GLU A 9 -14.99 -16.00 3.65
N GLN A 10 -15.21 -16.52 2.45
CA GLN A 10 -15.50 -17.92 2.20
C GLN A 10 -14.21 -18.75 2.25
N ARG A 11 -14.16 -19.78 3.11
CA ARG A 11 -12.98 -20.66 3.27
C ARG A 11 -12.55 -21.41 2.01
N VAL A 12 -13.44 -21.64 1.04
CA VAL A 12 -13.18 -22.46 -0.14
C VAL A 12 -12.88 -21.63 -1.39
N ILE A 13 -13.41 -20.41 -1.45
CA ILE A 13 -13.30 -19.54 -2.63
C ILE A 13 -12.19 -18.54 -2.37
N THR A 14 -11.24 -18.41 -3.29
CA THR A 14 -10.18 -17.40 -3.24
C THR A 14 -10.19 -16.57 -4.52
N PHE A 15 -9.56 -15.40 -4.51
CA PHE A 15 -9.44 -14.60 -5.73
C PHE A 15 -8.51 -15.23 -6.78
N ALA A 16 -7.83 -16.34 -6.46
CA ALA A 16 -7.11 -17.12 -7.45
C ALA A 16 -8.07 -17.67 -8.52
N SER A 17 -9.25 -18.18 -8.12
CA SER A 17 -10.25 -18.77 -9.02
C SER A 17 -11.17 -17.75 -9.70
N VAL A 18 -11.28 -16.53 -9.15
CA VAL A 18 -12.14 -15.47 -9.73
C VAL A 18 -11.50 -14.89 -11.00
N SER A 19 -12.23 -14.76 -12.11
CA SER A 19 -11.64 -14.25 -13.36
C SER A 19 -11.16 -12.78 -13.25
N ARG A 20 -10.10 -12.42 -13.99
CA ARG A 20 -9.59 -11.03 -14.01
C ARG A 20 -10.63 -10.03 -14.53
N PHE A 21 -11.45 -10.44 -15.50
CA PHE A 21 -12.54 -9.62 -16.03
C PHE A 21 -13.57 -9.26 -14.97
N LEU A 22 -14.00 -10.26 -14.17
CA LEU A 22 -14.88 -9.99 -13.04
C LEU A 22 -14.22 -8.98 -12.13
N ILE A 23 -13.04 -9.28 -11.58
CA ILE A 23 -12.31 -8.38 -10.66
C ILE A 23 -12.27 -6.93 -11.16
N GLN A 24 -11.88 -6.70 -12.41
CA GLN A 24 -11.84 -5.36 -12.99
C GLN A 24 -13.22 -4.69 -13.03
N LYS A 25 -14.26 -5.42 -13.45
CA LYS A 25 -15.62 -4.88 -13.56
C LYS A 25 -16.15 -4.35 -12.22
N GLY A 26 -15.92 -5.05 -11.12
CA GLY A 26 -16.54 -4.69 -9.83
C GLY A 26 -15.72 -3.71 -9.01
N LEU A 27 -14.41 -3.70 -9.19
CA LEU A 27 -13.61 -2.54 -8.78
C LEU A 27 -14.08 -1.31 -9.58
N GLY A 28 -14.30 -1.49 -10.90
CA GLY A 28 -14.92 -0.52 -11.81
C GLY A 28 -16.25 0.06 -11.31
N THR A 29 -17.22 -0.80 -10.96
CA THR A 29 -18.53 -0.34 -10.48
C THR A 29 -18.48 0.31 -9.10
N THR A 30 -17.48 -0.03 -8.28
CA THR A 30 -17.37 0.44 -6.90
C THR A 30 -16.65 1.78 -6.80
N VAL A 31 -15.49 1.89 -7.46
CA VAL A 31 -14.59 3.06 -7.35
C VAL A 31 -14.11 3.61 -8.70
N GLY A 32 -14.64 3.08 -9.80
CA GLY A 32 -14.17 3.40 -11.15
C GLY A 32 -12.79 2.81 -11.40
N SER A 33 -11.86 3.64 -11.85
CA SER A 33 -10.48 3.21 -12.09
C SER A 33 -9.67 3.09 -10.79
N VAL A 34 -8.88 2.02 -10.71
CA VAL A 34 -7.83 1.80 -9.70
C VAL A 34 -6.47 1.88 -10.38
N LYS A 35 -5.39 2.13 -9.61
CA LYS A 35 -4.04 2.29 -10.18
C LYS A 35 -3.45 0.96 -10.61
N ALA A 36 -3.55 -0.03 -9.74
CA ALA A 36 -3.05 -1.37 -10.00
C ALA A 36 -3.88 -2.41 -9.25
N VAL A 37 -3.94 -3.62 -9.83
CA VAL A 37 -4.56 -4.79 -9.20
C VAL A 37 -3.65 -5.98 -9.44
N SER A 38 -3.29 -6.66 -8.35
CA SER A 38 -2.48 -7.86 -8.40
C SER A 38 -3.14 -8.99 -7.62
N LYS A 39 -3.09 -10.20 -8.18
CA LYS A 39 -3.46 -11.43 -7.48
C LYS A 39 -2.24 -11.95 -6.75
N MET A 40 -2.34 -12.10 -5.44
CA MET A 40 -1.27 -12.63 -4.62
C MET A 40 -1.32 -14.16 -4.59
N ARG A 41 -0.15 -14.80 -4.37
CA ARG A 41 -0.06 -16.25 -4.19
C ARG A 41 -0.88 -16.76 -3.00
N SER A 42 -1.12 -15.90 -2.01
CA SER A 42 -2.01 -16.12 -0.87
C SER A 42 -3.50 -16.26 -1.23
N GLY A 43 -3.89 -16.04 -2.49
CA GLY A 43 -5.29 -16.05 -2.91
C GLY A 43 -6.04 -14.75 -2.61
N THR A 44 -5.35 -13.71 -2.14
CA THR A 44 -5.88 -12.37 -1.90
C THR A 44 -5.65 -11.45 -3.10
N LEU A 45 -6.34 -10.31 -3.14
CA LEU A 45 -6.05 -9.23 -4.07
C LEU A 45 -5.31 -8.09 -3.36
N LEU A 46 -4.27 -7.59 -4.02
CA LEU A 46 -3.66 -6.31 -3.71
C LEU A 46 -4.23 -5.27 -4.68
N VAL A 47 -4.83 -4.22 -4.15
CA VAL A 47 -5.41 -3.13 -4.94
C VAL A 47 -4.73 -1.82 -4.54
N GLU A 48 -4.16 -1.13 -5.50
CA GLU A 48 -3.59 0.20 -5.32
C GLU A 48 -4.56 1.26 -5.86
N VAL A 49 -4.82 2.29 -5.06
CA VAL A 49 -5.69 3.42 -5.43
C VAL A 49 -4.97 4.76 -5.36
N ASN A 50 -5.36 5.66 -6.27
CA ASN A 50 -4.74 6.98 -6.38
C ASN A 50 -5.17 7.93 -5.25
N THR A 51 -6.39 7.79 -4.74
CA THR A 51 -6.99 8.75 -3.79
C THR A 51 -7.53 8.07 -2.55
N THR A 52 -7.45 8.77 -1.42
CA THR A 52 -7.98 8.31 -0.12
C THR A 52 -9.48 8.08 -0.18
N LYS A 53 -10.24 8.95 -0.86
CA LYS A 53 -11.68 8.78 -1.06
C LYS A 53 -12.05 7.43 -1.69
N LYS A 54 -11.28 6.96 -2.68
CA LYS A 54 -11.48 5.64 -3.28
C LYS A 54 -11.11 4.51 -2.32
N ALA A 55 -10.08 4.70 -1.50
CA ALA A 55 -9.71 3.72 -0.49
C ALA A 55 -10.82 3.53 0.56
N GLU A 56 -11.38 4.63 1.09
CA GLU A 56 -12.50 4.62 2.03
C GLU A 56 -13.76 3.99 1.41
N GLN A 57 -14.04 4.30 0.15
CA GLN A 57 -15.13 3.66 -0.59
C GLN A 57 -14.95 2.15 -0.74
N LEU A 58 -13.72 1.64 -0.89
CA LEU A 58 -13.46 0.19 -0.87
C LEU A 58 -13.56 -0.38 0.54
N LEU A 59 -12.97 0.27 1.54
CA LEU A 59 -12.98 -0.19 2.93
C LEU A 59 -14.39 -0.33 3.52
N SER A 60 -15.34 0.49 3.05
CA SER A 60 -16.76 0.40 3.43
C SER A 60 -17.52 -0.75 2.76
N ARG A 61 -16.92 -1.49 1.82
CA ARG A 61 -17.59 -2.58 1.11
C ARG A 61 -17.32 -3.92 1.79
N GLN A 62 -18.40 -4.65 2.03
CA GLN A 62 -18.38 -6.02 2.54
C GLN A 62 -18.66 -7.05 1.43
N ILE A 63 -19.11 -6.59 0.25
CA ILE A 63 -19.45 -7.46 -0.88
C ILE A 63 -18.87 -6.84 -2.15
N LEU A 64 -18.17 -7.65 -2.94
CA LEU A 64 -17.80 -7.32 -4.32
C LEU A 64 -18.48 -8.32 -5.26
N PHE A 65 -19.23 -7.80 -6.24
CA PHE A 65 -20.11 -8.56 -7.15
C PHE A 65 -21.23 -9.31 -6.44
N SER A 66 -20.86 -10.39 -5.76
CA SER A 66 -21.70 -11.31 -4.97
C SER A 66 -20.85 -12.14 -4.01
N ILE A 67 -19.57 -11.79 -3.85
CA ILE A 67 -18.62 -12.49 -2.98
C ILE A 67 -18.44 -11.62 -1.73
N PRO A 68 -18.73 -12.15 -0.53
CA PRO A 68 -18.40 -11.49 0.71
C PRO A 68 -16.89 -11.37 0.86
N VAL A 69 -16.42 -10.16 1.18
CA VAL A 69 -15.01 -9.81 1.23
C VAL A 69 -14.68 -9.01 2.47
N THR A 70 -13.50 -9.28 3.01
CA THR A 70 -12.86 -8.44 4.02
C THR A 70 -11.81 -7.58 3.32
N ILE A 71 -11.87 -6.28 3.55
CA ILE A 71 -10.98 -5.29 2.95
C ILE A 71 -10.23 -4.58 4.07
N SER A 72 -8.90 -4.54 3.99
CA SER A 72 -8.07 -3.86 4.98
C SER A 72 -6.92 -3.08 4.34
N PRO A 73 -6.42 -2.02 5.00
CA PRO A 73 -5.18 -1.39 4.59
C PRO A 73 -4.04 -2.40 4.60
N HIS A 74 -3.19 -2.38 3.56
CA HIS A 74 -2.05 -3.26 3.52
C HIS A 74 -0.98 -2.83 4.53
N ALA A 75 -0.69 -3.69 5.51
CA ALA A 75 0.15 -3.36 6.67
C ALA A 75 1.54 -2.80 6.31
N ILE A 76 2.22 -3.38 5.31
CA ILE A 76 3.61 -3.00 4.97
C ILE A 76 3.67 -1.93 3.87
N LEU A 77 2.90 -2.09 2.78
CA LEU A 77 2.97 -1.24 1.59
C LEU A 77 2.38 0.17 1.79
N ASN A 78 1.74 0.44 2.93
CA ASN A 78 1.30 1.78 3.31
C ASN A 78 2.26 2.50 4.25
N ILE A 79 3.35 1.85 4.67
CA ILE A 79 4.34 2.47 5.55
C ILE A 79 5.25 3.36 4.69
N PRO A 80 5.37 4.67 4.98
CA PRO A 80 6.39 5.50 4.36
C PRO A 80 7.76 4.95 4.75
N ARG A 81 8.59 4.60 3.76
CA ARG A 81 9.90 3.97 4.01
C ARG A 81 10.98 4.94 4.52
N GLY A 82 10.61 5.97 5.30
CA GLY A 82 11.57 6.98 5.77
C GLY A 82 12.25 7.70 4.62
N VAL A 83 11.46 8.34 3.75
CA VAL A 83 12.02 9.22 2.72
C VAL A 83 12.46 10.48 3.43
N ILE A 84 13.77 10.72 3.46
CA ILE A 84 14.38 11.98 3.90
C ILE A 84 14.41 12.87 2.66
N SER A 85 13.89 14.10 2.76
CA SER A 85 13.99 15.04 1.64
C SER A 85 15.42 15.61 1.55
N GLU A 86 15.82 16.10 0.39
CA GLU A 86 17.14 16.75 0.24
C GLU A 86 17.29 17.93 1.21
N SER A 87 16.22 18.69 1.45
CA SER A 87 16.22 19.78 2.44
C SER A 87 16.41 19.28 3.87
N ASP A 88 15.92 18.09 4.22
CA ASP A 88 16.15 17.48 5.55
C ASP A 88 17.58 16.91 5.69
N LEU A 89 18.36 16.84 4.60
CA LEU A 89 19.79 16.47 4.64
C LEU A 89 20.71 17.70 4.78
N TYR A 90 20.22 18.87 4.38
CA TYR A 90 20.90 20.14 4.56
C TYR A 90 20.38 20.80 5.84
N ASP A 91 20.83 20.31 6.99
CA ASP A 91 20.65 21.06 8.23
C ASP A 91 21.66 22.23 8.22
N ASP A 92 21.21 23.43 7.81
CA ASP A 92 22.01 24.67 7.95
C ASP A 92 22.32 24.99 9.43
N ASP A 93 21.60 24.35 10.35
CA ASP A 93 21.76 24.44 11.82
C ASP A 93 22.57 23.27 12.41
N GLU A 94 23.09 22.33 11.61
CA GLU A 94 23.92 21.25 12.14
C GLU A 94 25.18 21.88 12.75
N PRO A 95 25.40 21.74 14.08
CA PRO A 95 26.54 22.38 14.70
C PRO A 95 27.81 21.75 14.13
N GLU A 96 28.71 22.60 13.62
CA GLU A 96 29.99 22.20 13.00
C GLU A 96 30.77 21.16 13.85
N GLN A 97 30.55 21.15 15.16
CA GLN A 97 31.10 20.18 16.11
C GLN A 97 30.59 18.74 15.96
N GLU A 98 29.33 18.54 15.58
CA GLU A 98 28.75 17.21 15.34
C GLU A 98 29.40 16.56 14.11
N ILE A 99 29.53 17.33 13.03
CA ILE A 99 30.26 16.95 11.82
C ILE A 99 31.73 16.63 12.14
N LEU A 100 32.40 17.50 12.89
CA LEU A 100 33.80 17.31 13.29
C LEU A 100 34.00 16.06 14.18
N ASN A 101 33.05 15.75 15.06
CA ASN A 101 33.11 14.56 15.91
C ASN A 101 32.89 13.28 15.09
N GLY A 102 31.91 13.25 14.19
CA GLY A 102 31.70 12.11 13.28
C GLY A 102 32.92 11.85 12.38
N LEU A 103 33.55 12.91 11.86
CA LEU A 103 34.78 12.81 11.06
C LEU A 103 35.98 12.26 11.85
N ARG A 104 36.09 12.57 13.15
CA ARG A 104 37.15 12.03 14.01
C ARG A 104 37.00 10.53 14.23
N GLU A 105 35.78 10.04 14.34
CA GLU A 105 35.47 8.61 14.48
C GLU A 105 35.78 7.79 13.22
N GLN A 106 35.86 8.43 12.05
CA GLN A 106 36.21 7.75 10.79
C GLN A 106 37.72 7.45 10.64
N LYS A 107 38.58 7.94 11.55
CA LYS A 107 40.00 7.57 11.56
C LYS A 107 40.26 6.36 12.45
N SER A 108 40.09 5.17 11.88
CA SER A 108 40.89 3.99 12.23
C SER A 108 40.90 2.96 11.09
N LEU A 109 41.90 3.07 10.22
CA LEU A 109 42.47 2.02 9.38
C LEU A 109 43.99 2.20 9.38
#